data_AF-A0A2T5H0T7-F1
#
_entry.id   AF-A0A2T5H0T7-F1
#
_cell.length_a   1.000
_cell.length_b   1.000
_cell.length_c   1.000
_cell.angle_alpha   90.00
_cell.angle_beta   90.00
_cell.angle_gamma   90.00
#
_symmetry.space_group_name_H-M   'P 1'
#
loop_
_entity.id
_entity.type
_entity.pdbx_description
1 polymer ?
#
loop_
_entity_poly.entity_id
_entity_poly.type
_entity_poly.pdbx_seq_one_letter_code
_entity_poly.pdbx_strand_id
1 'polypeptide(L)'
;MVDVQQPRSLDELVGTGLVKQVPRSVHDIDEVALDTQVAKTFHGKYEIGSSRYFIASTDVSWAAISKNVQNHMLESSIGRAHYDNEKPGIVLIDYYPQPHGAFVLAMNKESRRRGQRLAGYFVLKPKGAVQHSR
;
A
#
# COMPACT_ATOMS: atom_id res chain seq x y z
N MET A 1 14.96 39.52 17.72
CA MET A 1 14.70 38.59 16.59
C MET A 1 13.94 37.43 17.18
N VAL A 2 12.66 37.28 16.82
CA VAL A 2 11.84 36.16 17.31
C VAL A 2 12.25 34.96 16.47
N ASP A 3 12.85 33.97 17.10
CA ASP A 3 13.16 32.68 16.47
C ASP A 3 11.82 32.04 16.14
N VAL A 4 11.36 32.22 14.90
CA VAL A 4 10.18 31.55 14.38
C VAL A 4 10.60 30.10 14.22
N GLN A 5 10.44 29.32 15.28
CA GLN A 5 10.40 27.87 15.17
C GLN A 5 9.26 27.54 14.20
N GLN A 6 9.62 27.36 12.94
CA GLN A 6 8.72 26.73 11.98
C GLN A 6 8.22 25.44 12.64
N PRO A 7 6.90 25.19 12.67
CA PRO A 7 6.41 23.91 13.11
C PRO A 7 7.06 22.87 12.18
N ARG A 8 7.94 22.04 12.75
CA ARG A 8 8.51 20.89 12.02
C ARG A 8 7.31 20.15 11.47
N SER A 9 7.20 20.09 10.14
CA SER A 9 6.17 19.33 9.45
C SER A 9 6.16 17.95 10.08
N LEU A 10 5.00 17.48 10.55
CA LEU A 10 4.86 16.15 11.14
C LEU A 10 5.50 15.07 10.25
N ASP A 11 5.58 15.32 8.93
CA ASP A 11 6.28 14.56 7.90
C ASP A 11 7.77 14.26 8.17
N GLU A 12 8.50 15.09 8.91
CA GLU A 12 9.94 14.93 9.15
C GLU A 12 10.25 14.17 10.46
N LEU A 13 9.29 14.12 11.38
CA LEU A 13 9.34 13.31 12.61
C LEU A 13 8.95 11.84 12.38
N VAL A 14 8.54 11.45 11.16
CA VAL A 14 8.00 10.12 10.81
C VAL A 14 9.10 9.07 10.60
N GLY A 15 10.00 8.94 11.57
CA GLY A 15 10.79 7.73 11.73
C GLY A 15 9.90 6.62 12.28
N THR A 16 9.63 5.60 11.47
CA THR A 16 9.29 4.20 11.85
C THR A 16 8.10 3.90 12.78
N GLY A 17 7.45 4.88 13.42
CA GLY A 17 6.39 4.65 14.41
C GLY A 17 4.96 4.78 13.90
N LEU A 18 4.73 5.44 12.76
CA LEU A 18 3.38 5.78 12.29
C LEU A 18 2.78 4.79 11.30
N VAL A 19 3.60 3.91 10.72
CA VAL A 19 3.17 2.82 9.84
C VAL A 19 3.82 1.54 10.35
N LYS A 20 3.01 0.61 10.85
CA LYS A 20 3.50 -0.64 11.46
C LYS A 20 3.00 -1.82 10.65
N GLN A 21 3.91 -2.71 10.24
CA GLN A 21 3.51 -3.98 9.65
C GLN A 21 2.79 -4.83 10.71
N VAL A 22 1.66 -5.41 10.32
CA VAL A 22 0.88 -6.33 11.15
C VAL A 22 0.86 -7.73 10.53
N PRO A 23 0.80 -8.78 11.37
CA PRO A 23 0.63 -10.14 10.87
C PRO A 23 -0.71 -10.25 10.15
N ARG A 24 -0.71 -10.96 9.01
CA ARG A 24 -1.93 -11.28 8.27
C ARG A 24 -2.90 -12.06 9.15
N SER A 25 -4.15 -11.63 9.18
CA SER A 25 -5.25 -12.32 9.84
C SER A 25 -6.31 -12.70 8.82
N VAL A 26 -6.44 -14.00 8.54
CA VAL A 26 -7.40 -14.54 7.55
C VAL A 26 -8.86 -14.23 7.93
N HIS A 27 -9.12 -13.89 9.20
CA HIS A 27 -10.43 -13.49 9.71
C HIS A 27 -10.65 -11.97 9.75
N ASP A 28 -9.66 -11.17 9.35
CA ASP A 28 -9.84 -9.73 9.29
C ASP A 28 -10.58 -9.33 8.00
N ILE A 29 -11.83 -8.89 8.19
CA ILE A 29 -12.74 -8.49 7.11
C ILE A 29 -12.12 -7.38 6.24
N ASP A 30 -11.31 -6.49 6.82
CA ASP A 30 -10.71 -5.37 6.09
C ASP A 30 -9.53 -5.83 5.21
N GLU A 31 -8.75 -6.82 5.68
CA GLU A 31 -7.69 -7.46 4.87
C GLU A 31 -8.31 -8.21 3.68
N VAL A 32 -9.36 -8.99 3.93
CA VAL A 32 -10.07 -9.76 2.89
C VAL A 32 -10.73 -8.83 1.85
N ALA A 33 -11.30 -7.70 2.30
CA ALA A 33 -11.88 -6.71 1.41
C ALA A 33 -10.82 -6.06 0.50
N LEU A 34 -9.64 -5.74 1.05
CA LEU A 34 -8.51 -5.21 0.26
C LEU A 34 -7.98 -6.23 -0.74
N ASP A 35 -7.75 -7.49 -0.32
CA ASP A 35 -7.35 -8.59 -1.21
C ASP A 35 -8.35 -8.71 -2.39
N THR A 36 -9.65 -8.70 -2.09
CA THR A 36 -10.71 -8.83 -3.10
C THR A 36 -10.71 -7.66 -4.08
N GLN A 37 -10.56 -6.43 -3.59
CA GLN A 37 -10.56 -5.24 -4.45
C GLN A 37 -9.33 -5.19 -5.37
N VAL A 38 -8.15 -5.52 -4.83
CA VAL A 38 -6.91 -5.59 -5.63
C VAL A 38 -7.01 -6.73 -6.65
N ALA A 39 -7.47 -7.91 -6.23
CA ALA A 39 -7.68 -9.04 -7.13
C ALA A 39 -8.63 -8.67 -8.26
N LYS A 40 -9.76 -8.01 -7.97
CA LYS A 40 -10.74 -7.56 -8.97
C LYS A 40 -10.14 -6.54 -9.95
N THR A 41 -9.39 -5.57 -9.45
CA THR A 41 -8.76 -4.51 -10.24
C THR A 41 -7.76 -5.08 -11.25
N PHE A 42 -6.91 -6.01 -10.80
CA PHE A 42 -5.83 -6.56 -11.62
C PHE A 42 -6.13 -7.94 -12.23
N HIS A 43 -7.35 -8.47 -12.03
CA HIS A 43 -7.75 -9.84 -12.37
C HIS A 43 -7.42 -10.24 -13.82
N GLY A 44 -7.49 -9.31 -14.76
CA GLY A 44 -7.27 -9.61 -16.18
C GLY A 44 -5.82 -9.96 -16.54
N LYS A 45 -4.83 -9.53 -15.75
CA LYS A 45 -3.40 -9.66 -16.08
C LYS A 45 -2.58 -10.33 -14.99
N TYR A 46 -3.00 -10.19 -13.73
CA TYR A 46 -2.22 -10.61 -12.58
C TYR A 46 -3.04 -11.40 -11.56
N GLU A 47 -2.32 -12.19 -10.76
CA GLU A 47 -2.80 -12.81 -9.54
C GLU A 47 -1.99 -12.31 -8.34
N ILE A 48 -2.60 -12.29 -7.15
CA ILE A 48 -1.91 -11.91 -5.92
C ILE A 48 -1.01 -13.08 -5.50
N GLY A 49 0.30 -12.91 -5.64
CA GLY A 49 1.29 -13.90 -5.22
C GLY A 49 1.61 -13.83 -3.72
N SER A 50 1.56 -12.64 -3.12
CA SER A 50 1.65 -12.46 -1.67
C SER A 50 1.06 -11.10 -1.26
N SER A 51 0.63 -11.00 0.00
CA SER A 51 0.19 -9.74 0.60
C SER A 51 0.77 -9.52 1.98
N ARG A 52 1.06 -8.26 2.32
CA ARG A 52 1.52 -7.79 3.62
C ARG A 52 0.68 -6.60 4.04
N TYR A 53 0.40 -6.48 5.33
CA TYR A 53 -0.50 -5.47 5.84
C TYR A 53 0.19 -4.53 6.81
N PHE A 54 -0.24 -3.28 6.78
CA PHE A 54 0.31 -2.19 7.57
C PHE A 54 -0.82 -1.39 8.17
N ILE A 55 -0.68 -1.05 9.44
CA ILE A 55 -1.58 -0.13 10.13
C ILE A 55 -0.90 1.22 10.22
N ALA A 56 -1.62 2.27 9.82
CA ALA A 56 -1.18 3.65 9.92
C ALA A 56 -2.16 4.49 10.73
N SER A 57 -1.70 5.56 11.40
CA SER A 57 -2.62 6.53 12.00
C SER A 57 -3.46 7.23 10.92
N THR A 58 -4.71 7.59 11.23
CA THR A 58 -5.57 8.36 10.32
C THR A 58 -5.02 9.73 9.94
N ASP A 59 -4.11 10.27 10.75
CA ASP A 59 -3.47 11.57 10.51
C ASP A 59 -2.34 11.49 9.46
N VAL A 60 -1.90 10.28 9.11
CA VAL A 60 -0.86 10.07 8.10
C VAL A 60 -1.48 10.16 6.71
N SER A 61 -0.89 10.98 5.86
CA SER A 61 -1.30 11.10 4.47
C SER A 61 -1.01 9.81 3.70
N TRP A 62 -1.82 9.51 2.67
CA TRP A 62 -1.55 8.37 1.80
C TRP A 62 -0.16 8.41 1.17
N ALA A 63 0.29 9.59 0.74
CA ALA A 63 1.62 9.76 0.16
C ALA A 63 2.73 9.37 1.15
N ALA A 64 2.59 9.73 2.43
CA ALA A 64 3.53 9.35 3.47
C ALA A 64 3.46 7.84 3.79
N ILE A 65 2.26 7.24 3.84
CA ILE A 65 2.09 5.79 4.02
C ILE A 65 2.74 5.02 2.87
N SER A 66 2.40 5.38 1.64
CA SER A 66 2.89 4.74 0.42
C SER A 66 4.41 4.78 0.33
N LYS A 67 5.02 5.94 0.59
CA LYS A 67 6.48 6.11 0.66
C LYS A 67 7.12 5.29 1.79
N ASN A 68 6.51 5.24 2.97
CA ASN A 68 7.05 4.45 4.09
C ASN A 68 7.04 2.95 3.77
N VAL A 69 5.92 2.44 3.24
CA VAL A 69 5.83 1.03 2.86
C VAL A 69 6.82 0.71 1.73
N GLN A 70 6.98 1.60 0.75
CA GLN A 70 8.00 1.44 -0.30
C GLN A 70 9.42 1.36 0.28
N ASN A 71 9.77 2.26 1.19
CA ASN A 71 11.07 2.27 1.85
C ASN A 71 11.31 1.01 2.69
N HIS A 72 10.28 0.53 3.41
CA HIS A 72 10.33 -0.71 4.18
C HIS A 72 10.58 -1.95 3.30
N MET A 73 10.18 -1.89 2.03
CA MET A 73 10.31 -3.00 1.09
C MET A 73 11.56 -2.88 0.20
N LEU A 74 12.42 -1.86 0.42
CA LEU A 74 13.70 -1.63 -0.28
C LEU A 74 13.60 -1.52 -1.81
N GLU A 75 12.42 -1.20 -2.33
CA GLU A 75 12.17 -1.07 -3.79
C GLU A 75 12.21 0.41 -4.22
N SER A 76 13.30 1.08 -3.86
CA SER A 76 13.48 2.54 -3.97
C SER A 76 13.54 3.10 -5.40
N SER A 77 13.49 2.25 -6.44
CA SER A 77 13.87 2.62 -7.81
C SER A 77 12.89 2.13 -8.88
N ILE A 78 11.58 2.10 -8.59
CA ILE A 78 10.58 1.57 -9.54
C ILE A 78 9.62 2.67 -9.99
N GLY A 79 9.40 2.75 -11.30
CA GLY A 79 8.46 3.69 -11.92
C GLY A 79 7.06 3.54 -11.32
N ARG A 80 6.49 4.64 -10.85
CA ARG A 80 5.18 4.68 -10.18
C ARG A 80 4.09 5.04 -11.18
N ALA A 81 3.03 4.24 -11.24
CA ALA A 81 1.77 4.63 -11.85
C ALA A 81 0.72 4.77 -10.74
N HIS A 82 0.32 6.00 -10.46
CA HIS A 82 -0.72 6.29 -9.48
C HIS A 82 -2.09 6.02 -10.11
N TYR A 83 -2.89 5.14 -9.49
CA TYR A 83 -4.27 4.90 -9.91
C TYR A 83 -5.21 5.65 -8.97
N ASP A 84 -5.59 6.87 -9.37
CA ASP A 84 -6.60 7.66 -8.64
C ASP A 84 -8.02 7.50 -9.23
N ASN A 85 -8.17 6.71 -10.31
CA ASN A 85 -9.34 6.76 -11.19
C ASN A 85 -10.29 5.54 -11.18
N GLU A 86 -10.08 4.50 -10.38
CA GLU A 86 -11.10 3.44 -10.24
C GLU A 86 -12.01 3.69 -9.03
N LYS A 87 -12.94 4.64 -9.27
CA LYS A 87 -14.02 5.13 -8.42
C LYS A 87 -13.59 6.03 -7.25
N PRO A 88 -14.10 7.28 -7.18
CA PRO A 88 -13.94 8.11 -5.99
C PRO A 88 -14.73 7.46 -4.84
N GLY A 89 -14.03 6.85 -3.88
CA GLY A 89 -14.64 6.53 -2.59
C GLY A 89 -13.99 5.42 -1.76
N ILE A 90 -13.44 4.37 -2.36
CA ILE A 90 -13.30 3.11 -1.60
C ILE A 90 -11.83 2.71 -1.36
N VAL A 91 -10.96 2.75 -2.36
CA VAL A 91 -9.55 2.32 -2.20
C VAL A 91 -8.59 3.24 -2.96
N LEU A 92 -7.50 3.66 -2.31
CA LEU A 92 -6.34 4.30 -2.96
C LEU A 92 -5.40 3.22 -3.44
N ILE A 93 -4.91 3.30 -4.68
CA ILE A 93 -4.02 2.29 -5.28
C ILE A 93 -2.79 2.97 -5.90
N ASP A 94 -1.59 2.62 -5.42
CA ASP A 94 -0.34 2.85 -6.15
C ASP A 94 0.11 1.56 -6.81
N TYR A 95 0.31 1.59 -8.13
CA TYR A 95 0.76 0.45 -8.92
C TYR A 95 2.18 0.67 -9.42
N TYR A 96 2.99 -0.37 -9.34
CA TYR A 96 4.39 -0.33 -9.69
C TYR A 96 4.72 -1.55 -10.55
N PRO A 97 4.77 -1.38 -11.88
CA PRO A 97 5.09 -2.48 -12.78
C PRO A 97 6.56 -2.92 -12.60
N GLN A 98 6.79 -4.22 -12.69
CA GLN A 98 8.12 -4.83 -12.69
C GLN A 98 8.31 -5.74 -13.91
N PRO A 99 9.55 -6.04 -14.34
CA PRO A 99 9.81 -6.95 -15.46
C PRO A 99 9.16 -8.34 -15.32
N HIS A 100 8.94 -8.81 -14.09
CA HIS A 100 8.41 -10.15 -13.80
C HIS A 100 7.08 -10.13 -13.02
N GLY A 101 6.38 -9.00 -12.99
CA GLY A 101 5.16 -8.85 -12.20
C GLY A 101 4.81 -7.41 -11.94
N ALA A 102 4.26 -7.14 -10.76
CA ALA A 102 4.07 -5.80 -10.26
C ALA A 102 3.97 -5.86 -8.74
N PHE A 103 4.08 -4.71 -8.09
CA PHE A 103 3.57 -4.56 -6.74
C PHE A 103 2.54 -3.45 -6.67
N VAL A 104 1.64 -3.59 -5.73
CA VAL A 104 0.53 -2.67 -5.49
C VAL A 104 0.51 -2.29 -4.03
N LEU A 105 0.35 -1.01 -3.75
CA LEU A 105 -0.04 -0.52 -2.45
C LEU A 105 -1.51 -0.13 -2.53
N ALA A 106 -2.34 -0.65 -1.63
CA ALA A 106 -3.74 -0.30 -1.56
C ALA A 106 -4.17 0.07 -0.14
N MET A 107 -5.02 1.08 0.02
CA MET A 107 -5.58 1.45 1.33
C MET A 107 -7.06 1.79 1.19
N ASN A 108 -7.88 1.29 2.10
CA ASN A 108 -9.30 1.62 2.12
C ASN A 108 -9.48 3.05 2.66
N LYS A 109 -10.10 3.95 1.87
CA LYS A 109 -10.34 5.36 2.25
C LYS A 109 -11.28 5.48 3.45
N GLU A 110 -12.18 4.51 3.63
CA GLU A 110 -13.21 4.51 4.68
C GLU A 110 -12.83 3.67 5.92
N SER A 111 -11.73 2.91 5.86
CA SER A 111 -11.25 2.12 7.00
C SER A 111 -10.77 3.05 8.12
N ARG A 112 -11.65 3.31 9.09
CA ARG A 112 -11.32 4.00 10.35
C ARG A 112 -11.54 3.06 11.52
N ARG A 113 -10.80 1.95 11.59
CA ARG A 113 -10.77 1.15 12.83
C ARG A 113 -10.03 1.93 13.90
N ARG A 114 -10.75 2.44 14.91
CA ARG A 114 -10.17 3.00 16.15
C ARG A 114 -9.06 4.05 15.91
N GLY A 115 -9.22 4.94 14.93
CA GLY A 115 -8.21 5.96 14.61
C GLY A 115 -7.04 5.47 13.76
N GLN A 116 -7.17 4.28 13.15
CA GLN A 116 -6.15 3.69 12.30
C GLN A 116 -6.70 3.29 10.93
N ARG A 117 -5.83 3.32 9.92
CA ARG A 117 -6.09 2.91 8.53
C ARG A 117 -5.29 1.66 8.20
N LEU A 118 -5.89 0.76 7.46
CA LEU A 118 -5.24 -0.44 6.95
C LEU A 118 -4.75 -0.20 5.51
N ALA A 119 -3.45 -0.37 5.30
CA ALA A 119 -2.82 -0.41 3.99
C ALA A 119 -2.30 -1.83 3.72
N GLY A 120 -2.44 -2.29 2.48
CA GLY A 120 -1.91 -3.54 1.99
C GLY A 120 -0.83 -3.29 0.95
N TYR A 121 0.23 -4.10 1.00
CA TYR A 121 1.22 -4.28 -0.04
C TYR A 121 0.99 -5.64 -0.69
N PHE A 122 0.84 -5.68 -2.01
CA PHE A 122 0.52 -6.87 -2.78
C PHE A 122 1.59 -7.08 -3.84
N VAL A 123 2.22 -8.24 -3.83
CA VAL A 123 3.06 -8.68 -4.95
C VAL A 123 2.17 -9.39 -5.94
N LEU A 124 2.09 -8.84 -7.14
CA LEU A 124 1.32 -9.36 -8.25
C LEU A 124 2.23 -10.18 -9.18
N LYS A 125 1.76 -11.37 -9.54
CA LYS A 125 2.42 -12.24 -10.52
C LYS A 125 1.60 -12.29 -11.81
N PRO A 126 2.25 -12.36 -13.00
CA PRO A 126 1.52 -12.50 -14.25
C PRO A 126 0.69 -13.79 -14.24
N LYS A 127 -0.59 -13.69 -14.61
CA LYS A 127 -1.43 -14.88 -14.75
C LYS A 127 -0.91 -15.74 -15.89
N GLY A 128 -0.74 -17.04 -15.62
CA GLY A 128 -0.27 -17.98 -16.63
C GLY A 128 1.23 -17.90 -16.93
N ALA A 129 2.04 -17.34 -16.02
CA ALA A 129 3.48 -17.55 -16.04
C ALA A 129 3.79 -19.03 -15.76
N VAL A 130 3.66 -19.85 -16.81
CA VAL A 130 4.21 -21.21 -16.83
C VAL A 130 5.69 -21.07 -16.51
N GLN A 131 6.13 -21.66 -15.41
CA GLN A 131 7.55 -21.89 -15.16
C GLN A 131 8.06 -22.74 -16.32
N HIS A 132 8.65 -22.10 -17.32
CA HIS A 132 9.54 -22.78 -18.25
C HIS A 132 10.83 -23.07 -17.46
N SER A 133 10.77 -24.14 -16.66
CA SER A 133 11.95 -24.81 -16.15
C SER A 133 12.68 -25.38 -17.37
N ARG A 134 13.85 -24.80 -17.68
CA ARG A 134 14.83 -25.43 -18.57
C ARG A 134 15.67 -26.41 -17.77
#